data_AF-A0A812V880-F1
#
_entry.id   AF-A0A812V880-F1
#
_cell.length_a   1.000
_cell.length_b   1.000
_cell.length_c   1.000
_cell.angle_alpha   90.00
_cell.angle_beta   90.00
_cell.angle_gamma   90.00
#
_symmetry.space_group_name_H-M   'P 1'
#
loop_
_entity.id
_entity.type
_entity.pdbx_description
1 polymer ?
#
loop_
_entity_poly.entity_id
_entity_poly.type
_entity_poly.pdbx_seq_one_letter_code
_entity_poly.pdbx_strand_id
1 'polypeptide(L)'
;MTAEKLGNMMDEIAAKGLEFTDVLLFNFITDSPCQTWPQLMKQHRNLLKEGAGANDAVACMELKRLYVAVTRAKRRLVICEDSGNEEVIHQIFGDSVGQKLTDETLVDVADRSREQQSGEAWSRTAAGLVNMQQFEQALMCYQRAGNDDGVRKCQAHLAFEEAEAFQGPDAQKAQLWRVAGRRFKDVEAWKEAAGCFRHAGDFFEAAKLFQKVGKNAEAAHCYVDGGLRGNNQMLLGFWLR
;
A
#
# COMPACT_ATOMS: atom_id res chain seq x y z
N MET A 1 -18.83 17.00 17.70
CA MET A 1 -17.39 16.65 17.81
C MET A 1 -16.80 16.84 16.42
N THR A 2 -15.69 17.55 16.21
CA THR A 2 -15.21 17.82 14.84
C THR A 2 -14.49 16.60 14.25
N ALA A 3 -14.61 16.36 12.94
CA ALA A 3 -14.00 15.22 12.23
C ALA A 3 -12.48 15.10 12.48
N GLU A 4 -11.79 16.23 12.67
CA GLU A 4 -10.36 16.30 13.00
C GLU A 4 -10.00 15.59 14.32
N LYS A 5 -10.95 15.43 15.25
CA LYS A 5 -10.74 14.74 16.52
C LYS A 5 -10.84 13.21 16.41
N LEU A 6 -11.32 12.69 15.28
CA LEU A 6 -11.55 11.25 15.03
C LEU A 6 -10.41 10.58 14.27
N GLY A 7 -9.39 11.35 13.87
CA GLY A 7 -8.22 10.89 13.13
C GLY A 7 -8.20 11.38 11.68
N ASN A 8 -7.18 10.96 10.93
CA ASN A 8 -7.05 11.23 9.50
C ASN A 8 -8.12 10.44 8.72
N MET A 9 -8.96 11.14 7.98
CA MET A 9 -9.89 10.53 7.02
C MET A 9 -9.11 9.91 5.86
N MET A 10 -9.50 8.70 5.48
CA MET A 10 -8.84 7.94 4.42
C MET A 10 -9.82 7.77 3.26
N ASP A 11 -9.38 8.09 2.05
CA ASP A 11 -10.22 7.91 0.87
C ASP A 11 -10.29 6.43 0.43
N GLU A 12 -11.29 6.13 -0.41
CA GLU A 12 -11.60 4.77 -0.86
C GLU A 12 -10.46 4.12 -1.66
N ILE A 13 -9.66 4.93 -2.38
CA ILE A 13 -8.53 4.47 -3.19
C ILE A 13 -7.37 4.07 -2.27
N ALA A 14 -7.06 4.91 -1.27
CA ALA A 14 -6.05 4.68 -0.26
C ALA A 14 -6.37 3.48 0.65
N ALA A 15 -7.66 3.15 0.81
CA ALA A 15 -8.14 2.01 1.60
C ALA A 15 -8.11 0.66 0.85
N LYS A 16 -7.85 0.66 -0.47
CA LYS A 16 -7.91 -0.55 -1.29
C LYS A 16 -6.81 -1.54 -0.90
N GLY A 17 -7.20 -2.78 -0.58
CA GLY A 17 -6.27 -3.84 -0.16
C GLY A 17 -5.90 -3.80 1.32
N LEU A 18 -6.46 -2.85 2.08
CA LEU A 18 -6.33 -2.79 3.53
C LEU A 18 -7.59 -3.35 4.20
N GLU A 19 -7.42 -3.91 5.39
CA GLU A 19 -8.51 -4.41 6.21
C GLU A 19 -8.51 -3.65 7.53
N PHE A 20 -9.68 -3.15 7.94
CA PHE A 20 -9.82 -2.34 9.14
C PHE A 20 -10.55 -3.14 10.21
N THR A 21 -10.07 -3.09 11.46
CA THR A 21 -10.77 -3.73 12.58
C THR A 21 -12.09 -3.00 12.85
N ASP A 22 -12.06 -1.68 12.80
CA ASP A 22 -13.20 -0.79 13.01
C ASP A 22 -13.30 0.18 11.82
N VAL A 23 -14.52 0.47 11.37
CA VAL A 23 -14.79 1.50 10.35
C VAL A 23 -15.71 2.54 10.94
N LEU A 24 -15.38 3.82 10.77
CA LEU A 24 -16.20 4.95 11.19
C LEU A 24 -16.71 5.70 9.96
N LEU A 25 -18.04 5.82 9.87
CA LEU A 25 -18.73 6.71 8.95
C LEU A 25 -19.18 7.95 9.73
N PHE A 26 -18.73 9.13 9.31
CA PHE A 26 -19.09 10.40 9.94
C PHE A 26 -19.87 11.25 8.94
N ASN A 27 -21.07 11.69 9.34
CA ASN A 27 -22.01 12.47 8.52
C ASN A 27 -22.26 11.86 7.13
N PHE A 28 -22.26 10.52 7.04
CA PHE A 28 -22.41 9.80 5.79
C PHE A 28 -23.75 10.09 5.10
N ILE A 29 -24.83 10.23 5.88
CA ILE A 29 -26.15 10.57 5.35
C ILE A 29 -26.27 12.08 5.18
N THR A 30 -25.82 12.86 6.18
CA THR A 30 -25.86 14.33 6.16
C THR A 30 -25.12 14.93 4.96
N ASP A 31 -23.91 14.45 4.68
CA ASP A 31 -23.04 14.98 3.63
C ASP A 31 -23.25 14.26 2.28
N SER A 32 -24.15 13.29 2.24
CA SER A 32 -24.37 12.50 1.02
C SER A 32 -25.06 13.34 -0.06
N PRO A 33 -24.58 13.28 -1.32
CA PRO A 33 -25.27 13.90 -2.46
C PRO A 33 -26.64 13.24 -2.75
N CYS A 34 -26.90 12.04 -2.23
CA CYS A 34 -28.21 11.41 -2.25
C CYS A 34 -29.12 12.07 -1.19
N GLN A 35 -29.96 13.02 -1.60
CA GLN A 35 -30.94 13.65 -0.70
C GLN A 35 -32.16 12.75 -0.40
N THR A 36 -32.28 11.62 -1.12
CA THR A 36 -33.47 10.76 -1.09
C THR A 36 -33.28 9.49 -0.26
N TRP A 37 -32.34 9.46 0.69
CA TRP A 37 -32.09 8.30 1.54
C TRP A 37 -33.36 7.73 2.22
N PRO A 38 -34.24 8.54 2.85
CA PRO A 38 -35.46 8.00 3.46
C PRO A 38 -36.41 7.34 2.44
N GLN A 39 -36.55 7.94 1.25
CA GLN A 39 -37.40 7.41 0.19
C GLN A 39 -36.80 6.14 -0.41
N LEU A 40 -35.48 6.12 -0.60
CA LEU A 40 -34.72 4.99 -1.12
C LEU A 40 -34.93 3.75 -0.25
N MET A 41 -34.85 3.91 1.07
CA MET A 41 -35.01 2.79 2.00
C MET A 41 -36.46 2.32 2.12
N LYS A 42 -37.43 3.24 2.10
CA LYS A 42 -38.87 2.89 2.18
C LYS A 42 -39.40 2.18 0.94
N GLN A 43 -38.89 2.51 -0.24
CA GLN A 43 -39.44 2.02 -1.50
C GLN A 43 -38.98 0.60 -1.87
N HIS A 44 -37.98 0.02 -1.17
CA HIS A 44 -37.35 -1.26 -1.52
C HIS A 44 -37.10 -1.43 -3.03
N ARG A 45 -36.76 -0.31 -3.70
CA ARG A 45 -36.79 -0.21 -5.16
C ARG A 45 -35.60 -0.94 -5.75
N ASN A 46 -35.84 -1.77 -6.76
CA ASN A 46 -34.75 -2.46 -7.44
C ASN A 46 -34.17 -1.53 -8.54
N LEU A 47 -33.26 -0.64 -8.13
CA LEU A 47 -32.67 0.40 -8.98
C LEU A 47 -31.99 -0.16 -10.25
N LEU A 48 -31.59 -1.43 -10.25
CA LEU A 48 -31.01 -2.11 -11.41
C LEU A 48 -32.04 -2.49 -12.49
N LYS A 49 -33.33 -2.60 -12.14
CA LYS A 49 -34.40 -3.04 -13.04
C LYS A 49 -35.28 -1.91 -13.58
N GLU A 50 -35.43 -0.80 -12.85
CA GLU A 50 -36.42 0.23 -13.17
C GLU A 50 -35.91 1.38 -14.05
N GLY A 51 -34.65 1.32 -14.48
CA GLY A 51 -34.00 2.35 -15.30
C GLY A 51 -33.51 3.51 -14.43
N ALA A 52 -32.21 3.76 -14.44
CA ALA A 52 -31.58 4.73 -13.54
C ALA A 52 -31.64 6.16 -14.12
N GLY A 53 -32.38 7.05 -13.48
CA GLY A 53 -32.20 8.49 -13.62
C GLY A 53 -30.88 8.95 -12.95
N ALA A 54 -30.50 10.22 -13.14
CA ALA A 54 -29.29 10.77 -12.52
C ALA A 54 -29.28 10.61 -10.99
N ASN A 55 -30.43 10.77 -10.33
CA ASN A 55 -30.58 10.54 -8.88
C ASN A 55 -30.36 9.07 -8.49
N ASP A 56 -30.75 8.11 -9.34
CA ASP A 56 -30.58 6.69 -9.06
C ASP A 56 -29.11 6.28 -9.17
N ALA A 57 -28.34 6.91 -10.06
CA ALA A 57 -26.90 6.71 -10.18
C ALA A 57 -26.15 7.19 -8.92
N VAL A 58 -26.51 8.37 -8.40
CA VAL A 58 -25.97 8.91 -7.14
C VAL A 58 -26.31 7.98 -5.97
N ALA A 59 -27.58 7.55 -5.87
CA ALA A 59 -28.01 6.59 -4.85
C ALA A 59 -27.23 5.27 -4.93
N CYS A 60 -27.01 4.74 -6.14
CA CYS A 60 -26.21 3.52 -6.36
C CYS A 60 -24.76 3.69 -5.92
N MET A 61 -24.15 4.86 -6.16
CA MET A 61 -22.78 5.15 -5.71
C MET A 61 -22.69 5.19 -4.19
N GLU A 62 -23.61 5.90 -3.54
CA GLU A 62 -23.62 5.99 -2.08
C GLU A 62 -23.91 4.63 -1.41
N LEU A 63 -24.82 3.82 -1.97
CA LEU A 63 -25.03 2.44 -1.52
C LEU A 63 -23.79 1.55 -1.68
N LYS A 64 -23.02 1.72 -2.75
CA LYS A 64 -21.74 1.00 -2.94
C LYS A 64 -20.72 1.42 -1.89
N ARG A 65 -20.62 2.72 -1.57
CA ARG A 65 -19.73 3.23 -0.52
C ARG A 65 -20.10 2.65 0.84
N LEU A 66 -21.41 2.63 1.16
CA LEU A 66 -21.92 1.99 2.37
C LEU A 66 -21.58 0.49 2.40
N TYR A 67 -21.82 -0.23 1.31
CA TYR A 67 -21.48 -1.65 1.19
C TYR A 67 -19.98 -1.91 1.43
N VAL A 68 -19.11 -1.09 0.85
CA VAL A 68 -17.66 -1.19 1.07
C VAL A 68 -17.32 -0.95 2.54
N ALA A 69 -17.87 0.09 3.17
CA ALA A 69 -17.63 0.37 4.58
C ALA A 69 -18.09 -0.79 5.49
N VAL A 70 -19.28 -1.33 5.25
CA VAL A 70 -19.85 -2.48 5.99
C VAL A 70 -18.96 -3.71 5.83
N THR A 71 -18.56 -4.05 4.59
CA THR A 71 -17.78 -5.25 4.31
C THR A 71 -16.30 -5.15 4.71
N ARG A 72 -15.77 -3.93 4.87
CA ARG A 72 -14.41 -3.68 5.35
C ARG A 72 -14.28 -3.71 6.87
N ALA A 73 -15.39 -3.53 7.60
CA ALA A 73 -15.42 -3.58 9.05
C ALA A 73 -15.34 -5.04 9.55
N LYS A 74 -14.17 -5.47 10.02
CA LYS A 74 -14.00 -6.85 10.54
C LYS A 74 -14.71 -7.08 11.87
N ARG A 75 -14.75 -6.08 12.74
CA ARG A 75 -15.30 -6.22 14.10
C ARG A 75 -16.49 -5.31 14.33
N ARG A 76 -16.44 -4.05 13.89
CA ARG A 76 -17.48 -3.07 14.18
C ARG A 76 -17.53 -1.96 13.13
N LEU A 77 -18.75 -1.59 12.75
CA LEU A 77 -19.05 -0.37 12.00
C LEU A 77 -19.66 0.64 12.97
N VAL A 78 -19.15 1.87 12.96
CA VAL A 78 -19.65 3.00 13.75
C VAL A 78 -20.17 4.05 12.78
N ILE A 79 -21.41 4.51 12.97
CA ILE A 79 -22.02 5.56 12.16
C ILE A 79 -22.38 6.71 13.09
N CYS A 80 -21.81 7.89 12.84
CA CYS A 80 -22.02 9.09 13.62
C CYS A 80 -22.61 10.17 12.71
N GLU A 81 -23.78 10.70 13.09
CA GLU A 81 -24.47 11.77 12.36
C GLU A 81 -24.71 12.94 13.32
N ASP A 82 -24.30 14.15 12.92
CA ASP A 82 -24.57 15.36 13.72
C ASP A 82 -26.04 15.80 13.62
N SER A 83 -26.75 15.48 12.52
CA SER A 83 -28.04 16.10 12.19
C SER A 83 -29.29 15.25 12.49
N GLY A 84 -29.26 14.33 13.46
CA GLY A 84 -30.46 13.59 13.87
C GLY A 84 -31.02 12.62 12.82
N ASN A 85 -30.17 12.09 11.93
CA ASN A 85 -30.54 11.10 10.90
C ASN A 85 -30.65 9.66 11.44
N GLU A 86 -30.83 9.49 12.76
CA GLU A 86 -30.91 8.18 13.43
C GLU A 86 -31.96 7.27 12.78
N GLU A 87 -33.12 7.83 12.41
CA GLU A 87 -34.21 7.09 11.80
C GLU A 87 -33.85 6.49 10.42
N VAL A 88 -33.01 7.16 9.64
CA VAL A 88 -32.58 6.64 8.33
C VAL A 88 -31.59 5.49 8.52
N ILE A 89 -30.71 5.59 9.54
CA ILE A 89 -29.80 4.50 9.90
C ILE A 89 -30.59 3.26 10.34
N HIS A 90 -31.61 3.45 11.18
CA HIS A 90 -32.50 2.36 11.60
C HIS A 90 -33.31 1.77 10.43
N GLN A 91 -33.69 2.56 9.43
CA GLN A 91 -34.31 2.02 8.20
C GLN A 91 -33.33 1.16 7.38
N ILE A 92 -32.03 1.43 7.43
CA ILE A 92 -31.00 0.65 6.72
C ILE A 92 -30.69 -0.65 7.45
N PHE A 93 -30.44 -0.58 8.75
CA PHE A 93 -29.89 -1.70 9.52
C PHE A 93 -30.91 -2.39 10.44
N GLY A 94 -32.10 -1.80 10.62
CA GLY A 94 -33.12 -2.25 11.56
C GLY A 94 -32.88 -1.77 13.00
N ASP A 95 -33.91 -1.89 13.84
CA ASP A 95 -33.88 -1.48 15.25
C ASP A 95 -32.97 -2.36 16.12
N SER A 96 -32.58 -3.53 15.61
CA SER A 96 -31.71 -4.51 16.29
C SER A 96 -30.21 -4.26 16.07
N VAL A 97 -29.85 -3.31 15.21
CA VAL A 97 -28.44 -2.98 14.90
C VAL A 97 -28.11 -1.61 15.49
N GLY A 98 -27.37 -1.61 16.60
CA GLY A 98 -26.77 -0.41 17.19
C GLY A 98 -27.16 -0.18 18.63
N GLN A 99 -26.16 -0.01 19.50
CA GLN A 99 -26.36 0.73 20.76
C GLN A 99 -26.22 2.22 20.45
N LYS A 100 -27.02 3.07 21.10
CA LYS A 100 -26.86 4.53 20.99
C LYS A 100 -25.43 4.90 21.38
N LEU A 101 -24.75 5.65 20.52
CA LEU A 101 -23.38 6.09 20.78
C LEU A 101 -23.36 6.98 22.02
N THR A 102 -22.57 6.59 23.02
CA THR A 102 -22.26 7.45 24.17
C THR A 102 -20.98 8.23 23.89
N ASP A 103 -20.78 9.35 24.60
CA ASP A 103 -19.53 10.10 24.53
C ASP A 103 -18.31 9.22 24.83
N GLU A 104 -18.44 8.28 25.77
CA GLU A 104 -17.41 7.28 26.10
C GLU A 104 -17.11 6.35 24.92
N THR A 105 -18.15 5.93 24.19
CA THR A 105 -18.00 5.08 23.00
C THR A 105 -17.29 5.84 21.88
N LEU A 106 -17.59 7.14 21.72
CA LEU A 106 -16.95 8.01 20.74
C LEU A 106 -15.46 8.24 21.07
N VAL A 107 -15.12 8.47 22.35
CA VAL A 107 -13.74 8.59 22.82
C VAL A 107 -12.97 7.28 22.57
N ASP A 108 -13.53 6.14 22.95
CA ASP A 108 -12.92 4.81 22.76
C ASP A 108 -12.72 4.46 21.26
N VAL A 109 -13.62 4.92 20.37
CA VAL A 109 -13.43 4.81 18.91
C VAL A 109 -12.33 5.75 18.41
N ALA A 110 -12.31 7.00 18.89
CA ALA A 110 -11.29 7.98 18.51
C ALA A 110 -9.89 7.57 18.98
N ASP A 111 -9.75 7.06 20.20
CA ASP A 111 -8.47 6.58 20.75
C ASP A 111 -7.93 5.41 19.95
N ARG A 112 -8.75 4.39 19.67
CA ARG A 112 -8.33 3.27 18.83
C ARG A 112 -8.05 3.66 17.39
N SER A 113 -8.81 4.60 16.83
CA SER A 113 -8.53 5.18 15.51
C SER A 113 -7.15 5.84 15.49
N ARG A 114 -6.83 6.67 16.50
CA ARG A 114 -5.51 7.27 16.65
C ARG A 114 -4.40 6.23 16.81
N GLU A 115 -4.62 5.18 17.62
CA GLU A 115 -3.66 4.08 17.77
C GLU A 115 -3.40 3.35 16.46
N GLN A 116 -4.46 3.05 15.68
CA GLN A 116 -4.33 2.40 14.37
C GLN A 116 -3.67 3.29 13.31
N GLN A 117 -3.80 4.61 13.46
CA GLN A 117 -3.18 5.60 12.58
C GLN A 117 -1.80 6.05 13.06
N SER A 118 -1.31 5.52 14.18
CA SER A 118 0.03 5.82 14.69
C SER A 118 1.11 5.35 13.71
N GLY A 119 2.27 6.03 13.73
CA GLY A 119 3.40 5.63 12.89
C GLY A 119 3.87 4.20 13.18
N GLU A 120 3.74 3.73 14.41
CA GLU A 120 4.03 2.34 14.79
C GLU A 120 3.05 1.34 14.18
N ALA A 121 1.75 1.65 14.17
CA ALA A 121 0.74 0.81 13.54
C ALA A 121 0.96 0.73 12.02
N TRP A 122 1.23 1.85 11.36
CA TRP A 122 1.61 1.87 9.94
C TRP A 122 2.88 1.07 9.66
N SER A 123 3.90 1.18 10.50
CA SER A 123 5.14 0.39 10.38
C SER A 123 4.90 -1.11 10.55
N ARG A 124 4.05 -1.52 11.51
CA ARG A 124 3.66 -2.93 11.70
C ARG A 124 2.93 -3.49 10.48
N THR A 125 1.97 -2.73 9.95
CA THR A 125 1.25 -3.11 8.73
C THR A 125 2.21 -3.23 7.54
N ALA A 126 3.12 -2.27 7.37
CA ALA A 126 4.13 -2.29 6.33
C ALA A 126 5.05 -3.52 6.42
N ALA A 127 5.48 -3.89 7.64
CA ALA A 127 6.28 -5.09 7.85
C ALA A 127 5.54 -6.37 7.45
N GLY A 128 4.23 -6.47 7.73
CA GLY A 128 3.39 -7.56 7.26
C GLY A 128 3.31 -7.64 5.73
N LEU A 129 3.15 -6.50 5.06
CA LEU A 129 3.11 -6.40 3.59
C LEU A 129 4.46 -6.79 2.96
N VAL A 130 5.58 -6.38 3.57
CA VAL A 130 6.93 -6.79 3.13
C VAL A 130 7.10 -8.32 3.18
N ASN A 131 6.61 -8.97 4.23
CA ASN A 131 6.68 -10.44 4.34
C ASN A 131 5.87 -11.14 3.24
N MET A 132 4.84 -10.48 2.71
CA MET A 132 4.03 -10.94 1.58
C MET A 132 4.57 -10.45 0.22
N GLN A 133 5.74 -9.80 0.18
CA GLN A 133 6.35 -9.21 -1.01
C GLN A 133 5.47 -8.13 -1.69
N GLN A 134 4.59 -7.47 -0.94
CA GLN A 134 3.75 -6.38 -1.43
C GLN A 134 4.44 -5.02 -1.19
N PHE A 135 5.52 -4.77 -1.92
CA PHE A 135 6.42 -3.64 -1.65
C PHE A 135 5.83 -2.26 -1.97
N GLU A 136 4.94 -2.15 -2.96
CA GLU A 136 4.26 -0.89 -3.28
C GLU A 136 3.36 -0.42 -2.14
N GLN A 137 2.52 -1.33 -1.61
CA GLN A 137 1.63 -1.05 -0.49
C GLN A 137 2.43 -0.82 0.80
N ALA A 138 3.49 -1.59 1.00
CA ALA A 138 4.40 -1.40 2.14
C ALA A 138 5.09 -0.02 2.10
N LEU A 139 5.52 0.44 0.93
CA LEU A 139 6.13 1.75 0.73
C LEU A 139 5.19 2.87 1.19
N MET A 140 3.93 2.83 0.77
CA MET A 140 2.91 3.80 1.18
C MET A 140 2.71 3.81 2.71
N CYS A 141 2.69 2.63 3.33
CA CYS A 141 2.54 2.50 4.78
C CYS A 141 3.77 3.06 5.52
N TYR A 142 4.99 2.78 5.07
CA TYR A 142 6.20 3.34 5.70
C TYR A 142 6.33 4.85 5.51
N GLN A 143 5.89 5.40 4.37
CA GLN A 143 5.83 6.86 4.18
C GLN A 143 4.89 7.52 5.19
N ARG A 144 3.70 6.94 5.42
CA ARG A 144 2.76 7.43 6.45
C ARG A 144 3.30 7.25 7.86
N ALA A 145 4.09 6.21 8.08
CA ALA A 145 4.76 5.99 9.36
C ALA A 145 5.89 6.99 9.64
N GLY A 146 6.34 7.76 8.64
CA GLY A 146 7.59 8.55 8.75
C GLY A 146 8.82 7.66 8.91
N ASN A 147 8.75 6.40 8.45
CA ASN A 147 9.84 5.43 8.59
C ASN A 147 10.71 5.43 7.33
N ASP A 148 11.67 6.35 7.27
CA ASP A 148 12.55 6.54 6.12
C ASP A 148 13.41 5.32 5.79
N ASP A 149 13.76 4.50 6.79
CA ASP A 149 14.49 3.25 6.57
C ASP A 149 13.61 2.22 5.83
N GLY A 150 12.37 2.03 6.28
CA GLY A 150 11.39 1.17 5.61
C GLY A 150 11.09 1.63 4.18
N VAL A 151 10.95 2.94 3.97
CA VAL A 151 10.77 3.54 2.64
C VAL A 151 11.94 3.17 1.71
N ARG A 152 13.19 3.38 2.15
CA ARG A 152 14.37 3.06 1.34
C ARG A 152 14.47 1.58 1.02
N LYS A 153 14.13 0.70 1.98
CA LYS A 153 14.12 -0.76 1.77
C LYS A 153 13.08 -1.16 0.72
N CYS A 154 11.85 -0.66 0.81
CA CYS A 154 10.82 -0.94 -0.19
C CYS A 154 11.22 -0.42 -1.58
N GLN A 155 11.80 0.79 -1.68
CA GLN A 155 12.29 1.32 -2.95
C GLN A 155 13.39 0.45 -3.58
N ALA A 156 14.27 -0.15 -2.76
CA ALA A 156 15.29 -1.06 -3.26
C ALA A 156 14.68 -2.33 -3.87
N HIS A 157 13.68 -2.91 -3.21
CA HIS A 157 12.94 -4.06 -3.72
C HIS A 157 12.13 -3.75 -4.99
N LEU A 158 11.46 -2.59 -5.05
CA LEU A 158 10.73 -2.18 -6.26
C LEU A 158 11.67 -1.99 -7.46
N ALA A 159 12.85 -1.38 -7.24
CA ALA A 159 13.87 -1.25 -8.28
C ALA A 159 14.41 -2.62 -8.74
N PHE A 160 14.47 -3.61 -7.84
CA PHE A 160 14.82 -4.98 -8.18
C PHE A 160 13.78 -5.62 -9.09
N GLU A 161 12.50 -5.54 -8.71
CA GLU A 161 11.38 -6.09 -9.50
C GLU A 161 11.30 -5.43 -10.88
N GLU A 162 11.53 -4.12 -10.96
CA GLU A 162 11.61 -3.39 -12.24
C GLU A 162 12.76 -3.93 -13.12
N ALA A 163 13.95 -4.12 -12.56
CA ALA A 163 15.09 -4.64 -13.29
C ALA A 163 14.88 -6.09 -13.75
N GLU A 164 14.24 -6.92 -12.92
CA GLU A 164 13.92 -8.31 -13.23
C GLU A 164 12.89 -8.43 -14.36
N ALA A 165 11.79 -7.69 -14.24
CA ALA A 165 10.68 -7.70 -15.19
C ALA A 165 11.02 -7.05 -16.54
N PHE A 166 12.06 -6.19 -16.62
CA PHE A 166 12.40 -5.46 -17.83
C PHE A 166 12.83 -6.40 -18.98
N GLN A 167 12.15 -6.28 -20.14
CA GLN A 167 12.38 -7.08 -21.36
C GLN A 167 12.88 -6.20 -22.53
N GLY A 168 13.84 -5.32 -22.27
CA GLY A 168 14.44 -4.45 -23.29
C GLY A 168 15.94 -4.69 -23.49
N PRO A 169 16.67 -3.74 -24.11
CA PRO A 169 18.08 -3.90 -24.42
C PRO A 169 18.94 -4.19 -23.19
N ASP A 170 19.94 -5.07 -23.34
CA ASP A 170 20.83 -5.50 -22.26
C ASP A 170 21.52 -4.34 -21.55
N ALA A 171 21.92 -3.30 -22.29
CA ALA A 171 22.56 -2.11 -21.72
C ALA A 171 21.63 -1.36 -20.76
N GLN A 172 20.34 -1.25 -21.10
CA GLN A 172 19.34 -0.61 -20.26
C GLN A 172 18.98 -1.49 -19.06
N LYS A 173 18.82 -2.80 -19.28
CA LYS A 173 18.59 -3.78 -18.21
C LYS A 173 19.73 -3.75 -17.19
N ALA A 174 20.98 -3.73 -17.65
CA ALA A 174 22.16 -3.61 -16.80
C ALA A 174 22.15 -2.30 -15.98
N GLN A 175 21.69 -1.19 -16.57
CA GLN A 175 21.58 0.07 -15.84
C GLN A 175 20.52 0.01 -14.73
N LEU A 176 19.36 -0.62 -14.98
CA LEU A 176 18.34 -0.85 -13.95
C LEU A 176 18.89 -1.69 -12.80
N TRP A 177 19.62 -2.77 -13.12
CA TRP A 177 20.32 -3.58 -12.12
C TRP A 177 21.33 -2.77 -11.29
N ARG A 178 22.07 -1.82 -11.89
CA ARG A 178 22.94 -0.92 -11.13
C ARG A 178 22.17 0.01 -10.21
N VAL A 179 21.01 0.50 -10.64
CA VAL A 179 20.14 1.34 -9.79
C VAL A 179 19.66 0.53 -8.58
N ALA A 180 19.11 -0.67 -8.80
CA ALA A 180 18.69 -1.57 -7.72
C ALA A 180 19.85 -1.88 -6.76
N GLY A 181 21.03 -2.22 -7.30
CA GLY A 181 22.22 -2.51 -6.52
C GLY A 181 22.68 -1.34 -5.64
N ARG A 182 22.65 -0.10 -6.16
CA ARG A 182 22.93 1.10 -5.36
C ARG A 182 21.90 1.29 -4.23
N ARG A 183 20.61 1.12 -4.52
CA ARG A 183 19.55 1.26 -3.50
C ARG A 183 19.72 0.24 -2.37
N PHE A 184 20.02 -1.03 -2.69
CA PHE A 184 20.32 -2.03 -1.66
C PHE A 184 21.59 -1.71 -0.87
N LYS A 185 22.60 -1.14 -1.51
CA LYS A 185 23.83 -0.70 -0.85
C LYS A 185 23.56 0.42 0.17
N ASP A 186 22.67 1.36 -0.16
CA ASP A 186 22.29 2.49 0.72
C ASP A 186 21.52 2.06 1.97
N VAL A 187 20.86 0.88 1.93
CA VAL A 187 20.20 0.26 3.09
C VAL A 187 21.01 -0.89 3.69
N GLU A 188 22.29 -0.98 3.33
CA GLU A 188 23.25 -1.97 3.83
C GLU A 188 22.85 -3.44 3.59
N ALA A 189 21.96 -3.70 2.62
CA ALA A 189 21.60 -5.02 2.13
C ALA A 189 22.69 -5.52 1.15
N TRP A 190 23.89 -5.78 1.69
CA TRP A 190 25.11 -6.01 0.92
C TRP A 190 25.01 -7.24 0.00
N LYS A 191 24.31 -8.29 0.41
CA LYS A 191 24.17 -9.54 -0.35
C LYS A 191 23.28 -9.32 -1.58
N GLU A 192 22.17 -8.63 -1.41
CA GLU A 192 21.21 -8.27 -2.45
C GLU A 192 21.85 -7.28 -3.43
N ALA A 193 22.58 -6.28 -2.91
CA ALA A 193 23.37 -5.35 -3.72
C ALA A 193 24.39 -6.08 -4.59
N ALA A 194 25.15 -7.03 -4.03
CA ALA A 194 26.13 -7.83 -4.77
C ALA A 194 25.47 -8.63 -5.91
N GLY A 195 24.29 -9.23 -5.64
CA GLY A 195 23.50 -9.91 -6.67
C GLY A 195 23.14 -8.99 -7.83
N CYS A 196 22.64 -7.78 -7.52
CA CYS A 196 22.29 -6.78 -8.53
C CYS A 196 23.49 -6.35 -9.38
N PHE A 197 24.64 -6.05 -8.76
CA PHE A 197 25.85 -5.68 -9.51
C PHE A 197 26.36 -6.82 -10.39
N ARG A 198 26.21 -8.07 -9.95
CA ARG A 198 26.53 -9.24 -10.78
C ARG A 198 25.60 -9.32 -12.00
N HIS A 199 24.30 -9.10 -11.84
CA HIS A 199 23.35 -9.03 -12.96
C HIS A 199 23.63 -7.86 -13.92
N ALA A 200 24.14 -6.74 -13.41
CA ALA A 200 24.58 -5.61 -14.23
C ALA A 200 25.88 -5.88 -15.02
N GLY A 201 26.59 -6.98 -14.72
CA GLY A 201 27.91 -7.28 -15.27
C GLY A 201 29.07 -6.54 -14.59
N ASP A 202 28.82 -5.89 -13.45
CA ASP A 202 29.82 -5.17 -12.66
C ASP A 202 30.50 -6.14 -11.67
N PHE A 203 31.14 -7.18 -12.19
CA PHE A 203 31.59 -8.33 -11.42
C PHE A 203 32.59 -7.99 -10.30
N PHE A 204 33.49 -7.03 -10.51
CA PHE A 204 34.45 -6.63 -9.48
C PHE A 204 33.78 -5.98 -8.27
N GLU A 205 32.75 -5.14 -8.48
CA GLU A 205 32.01 -4.52 -7.39
C GLU A 205 31.17 -5.57 -6.66
N ALA A 206 30.53 -6.48 -7.40
CA ALA A 206 29.83 -7.62 -6.82
C ALA A 206 30.75 -8.50 -5.95
N ALA A 207 31.98 -8.79 -6.43
CA ALA A 207 32.95 -9.60 -5.71
C ALA A 207 33.37 -8.98 -4.37
N LYS A 208 33.65 -7.66 -4.35
CA LYS A 208 33.97 -6.93 -3.12
C LYS A 208 32.84 -7.01 -2.09
N LEU A 209 31.60 -6.85 -2.54
CA LEU A 209 30.43 -6.93 -1.67
C LEU A 209 30.19 -8.36 -1.16
N PHE A 210 30.36 -9.38 -1.99
CA PHE A 210 30.30 -10.78 -1.55
C PHE A 210 31.39 -11.12 -0.52
N GLN A 211 32.61 -10.62 -0.70
CA GLN A 211 33.68 -10.74 0.30
C GLN A 211 33.29 -10.08 1.63
N LYS A 212 32.70 -8.88 1.58
CA LYS A 212 32.25 -8.15 2.78
C LYS A 212 31.26 -8.95 3.62
N VAL A 213 30.40 -9.76 2.98
CA VAL A 213 29.43 -10.65 3.66
C VAL A 213 29.93 -12.08 3.87
N GLY A 214 31.23 -12.36 3.64
CA GLY A 214 31.84 -13.67 3.85
C GLY A 214 31.54 -14.73 2.77
N LYS A 215 30.92 -14.34 1.67
CA LYS A 215 30.58 -15.21 0.52
C LYS A 215 31.77 -15.36 -0.44
N ASN A 216 32.83 -15.98 0.05
CA ASN A 216 34.11 -16.06 -0.67
C ASN A 216 34.02 -16.87 -1.98
N ALA A 217 33.18 -17.90 -2.04
CA ALA A 217 32.97 -18.67 -3.26
C ALA A 217 32.34 -17.81 -4.36
N GLU A 218 31.25 -17.11 -4.03
CA GLU A 218 30.57 -16.20 -4.96
C GLU A 218 31.48 -15.03 -5.38
N ALA A 219 32.30 -14.51 -4.46
CA ALA A 219 33.30 -13.50 -4.78
C ALA A 219 34.35 -14.02 -5.78
N ALA A 220 34.89 -15.22 -5.57
CA ALA A 220 35.86 -15.84 -6.47
C ALA A 220 35.27 -16.04 -7.87
N HIS A 221 34.03 -16.55 -7.97
CA HIS A 221 33.33 -16.67 -9.25
C HIS A 221 33.20 -15.31 -9.97
N CYS A 222 32.82 -14.26 -9.24
CA CYS A 222 32.73 -12.92 -9.82
C CYS A 222 34.10 -12.40 -10.30
N TYR A 223 35.19 -12.63 -9.55
CA TYR A 223 36.53 -12.23 -10.00
C TYR A 223 36.96 -12.94 -11.30
N VAL A 224 36.64 -14.24 -11.43
CA VAL A 224 36.92 -15.01 -12.66
C VAL A 224 36.11 -14.46 -13.84
N ASP A 225 34.80 -14.25 -13.66
CA ASP A 225 33.92 -13.74 -14.72
C ASP A 225 34.33 -12.33 -15.18
N GLY A 226 34.73 -11.46 -14.24
CA GLY A 226 35.25 -10.13 -14.54
C GLY A 226 36.55 -10.16 -15.34
N GLY A 227 37.47 -11.08 -15.00
CA GLY A 227 38.74 -11.26 -15.72
C GLY A 227 38.57 -11.78 -17.14
N LEU A 228 37.68 -12.77 -17.34
CA LEU A 228 37.39 -13.35 -18.66
C LEU A 228 36.80 -12.30 -19.62
N ARG A 229 35.90 -11.44 -19.14
CA ARG A 229 35.30 -10.38 -19.97
C ARG A 229 36.27 -9.24 -20.28
N GLY A 230 37.12 -8.85 -19.33
CA GLY A 230 38.16 -7.85 -19.56
C GLY A 230 39.15 -8.28 -20.66
N ASN A 231 39.55 -9.55 -20.65
CA ASN A 231 40.44 -10.11 -21.67
C ASN A 231 39.76 -10.19 -23.06
N ASN A 232 38.48 -10.58 -23.12
CA ASN A 232 37.74 -10.62 -24.39
C ASN A 232 37.53 -9.22 -25.00
N GLN A 233 37.32 -8.17 -24.20
CA GLN A 233 37.24 -6.79 -24.72
C GLN A 233 38.59 -6.28 -25.25
N MET A 234 39.71 -6.64 -24.60
CA MET A 234 41.04 -6.31 -25.12
C MET A 234 41.34 -7.02 -26.45
N LEU A 235 40.94 -8.28 -26.60
CA LEU A 235 41.10 -9.02 -27.85
C LEU A 235 40.23 -8.45 -28.98
N LEU A 236 38.97 -8.07 -28.72
CA LEU A 236 38.10 -7.41 -29.70
C LEU A 236 38.63 -6.04 -30.14
N GLY A 237 39.25 -5.27 -29.22
CA GLY A 237 39.90 -4.00 -29.55
C GLY A 237 41.16 -4.13 -30.41
N PHE A 238 41.79 -5.31 -30.44
CA PHE A 238 42.96 -5.62 -31.27
C PHE A 238 42.58 -6.02 -32.70
N TRP A 239 41.39 -6.56 -32.92
CA TRP A 239 40.89 -6.98 -34.24
C TRP A 239 40.11 -5.88 -35.00
N LEU A 240 39.78 -4.77 -34.34
CA LEU A 240 39.04 -3.63 -34.92
C LEU A 240 39.92 -2.39 -35.18
N ARG A 241 41.25 -2.54 -35.20
CA ARG A 241 42.20 -1.49 -35.62
C ARG A 241 42.85 -1.83 -36.95
#